data_AF-X1BK38-F1
#
_entry.id   AF-X1BK38-F1
#
_cell.length_a   1.000
_cell.length_b   1.000
_cell.length_c   1.000
_cell.angle_alpha   90.00
_cell.angle_beta   90.00
_cell.angle_gamma   90.00
#
_symmetry.space_group_name_H-M   'P 1'
#
loop_
_entity.id
_entity.type
_entity.pdbx_description
1 polymer ?
#
loop_
_entity_poly.entity_id
_entity_poly.type
_entity_poly.pdbx_seq_one_letter_code
_entity_poly.pdbx_strand_id
1 'polypeptide(L)'
;MALQRKTWNTVLISLGLVLVILSLVWLYAIFPPLAKLPADHHKVINFEGTYEVMNPETQSLDEIPVNVVREQQATEVQDNVLIINQTVTTAHALAGMELPQFGLAEVLGVDRSTRQYVAG
;
A
#
# COMPACT_ATOMS: atom_id res chain seq x y z
N MET A 1 -42.63 -33.34 -23.00
CA MET A 1 -42.25 -32.16 -22.19
C MET A 1 -41.03 -32.37 -21.29
N ALA A 2 -40.80 -33.57 -20.71
CA ALA A 2 -39.65 -33.83 -19.83
C ALA A 2 -38.26 -33.76 -20.53
N LEU A 3 -38.16 -34.15 -21.80
CA LEU A 3 -36.91 -34.15 -22.56
C LEU A 3 -36.36 -32.72 -22.80
N GLN A 4 -37.24 -31.75 -23.08
CA GLN A 4 -36.88 -30.34 -23.28
C GLN A 4 -36.38 -29.66 -22.01
N ARG A 5 -36.90 -30.04 -20.83
CA ARG A 5 -36.40 -29.53 -19.54
C ARG A 5 -34.98 -30.04 -19.23
N LYS A 6 -34.68 -31.30 -19.56
CA LYS A 6 -33.36 -31.88 -19.33
C LYS A 6 -32.28 -31.24 -20.20
N THR A 7 -32.57 -31.02 -21.48
CA THR A 7 -31.64 -30.31 -22.38
C THR A 7 -31.45 -28.85 -21.98
N TRP A 8 -32.51 -28.15 -21.55
CA TRP A 8 -32.41 -26.78 -21.05
C TRP A 8 -31.54 -26.67 -19.79
N ASN A 9 -31.70 -27.60 -18.85
CA ASN A 9 -30.84 -27.66 -17.66
C ASN A 9 -29.37 -27.88 -18.02
N THR A 10 -29.06 -28.77 -18.98
CA THR A 10 -27.68 -28.98 -19.43
C THR A 10 -27.09 -27.76 -20.12
N VAL A 11 -27.89 -27.03 -20.91
CA VAL A 11 -27.47 -25.77 -21.54
C VAL A 11 -27.18 -24.69 -20.50
N LEU A 12 -28.03 -24.54 -19.48
CA LEU A 12 -27.81 -23.57 -18.42
C LEU A 12 -26.58 -23.90 -17.56
N ILE A 13 -26.36 -25.18 -17.25
CA ILE A 13 -25.18 -25.63 -16.50
C ILE A 13 -23.90 -25.38 -17.29
N SER A 14 -23.89 -25.71 -18.58
CA SER A 14 -22.72 -25.48 -19.44
C SER A 14 -22.42 -24.00 -19.65
N LEU A 15 -23.46 -23.17 -19.86
CA LEU A 15 -23.29 -21.71 -19.93
C LEU A 15 -22.75 -21.13 -18.61
N GLY A 16 -23.27 -21.60 -17.46
CA GLY A 16 -22.77 -21.21 -16.15
C GLY A 16 -21.30 -21.57 -15.96
N LEU A 17 -20.89 -22.78 -16.36
CA LEU A 17 -19.49 -23.21 -16.29
C LEU A 17 -18.58 -22.33 -17.16
N VAL A 18 -19.01 -22.01 -18.39
CA VAL A 18 -18.25 -21.12 -19.28
C VAL A 18 -18.08 -19.74 -18.66
N LEU A 19 -19.13 -19.17 -18.06
CA LEU A 19 -19.06 -17.86 -17.41
C LEU A 19 -18.12 -17.89 -16.19
N VAL A 20 -18.11 -18.96 -15.40
CA VAL A 20 -17.16 -19.12 -14.28
C VAL A 20 -15.72 -19.24 -14.78
N ILE A 21 -15.47 -20.00 -15.84
CA ILE A 21 -14.11 -20.10 -16.42
C ILE A 21 -13.67 -18.72 -16.95
N LEU A 22 -14.56 -18.03 -17.65
CA LEU A 22 -14.26 -16.74 -18.26
C LEU A 22 -14.05 -15.67 -17.18
N SER A 23 -14.76 -15.72 -16.04
CA SER A 23 -14.51 -14.82 -14.91
C SER A 23 -13.14 -15.07 -14.27
N LEU A 24 -12.71 -16.33 -14.12
CA LEU A 24 -11.37 -16.66 -13.62
C LEU A 24 -10.28 -16.16 -14.58
N VAL A 25 -10.45 -16.36 -15.90
CA VAL A 25 -9.51 -15.83 -16.90
C VAL A 25 -9.43 -14.31 -16.83
N TRP A 26 -10.58 -13.62 -16.71
CA TRP A 26 -10.61 -12.17 -16.62
C TRP A 26 -9.87 -11.64 -15.38
N LEU A 27 -10.06 -12.29 -14.23
CA LEU A 27 -9.41 -11.91 -12.97
C LEU A 27 -7.89 -12.15 -12.99
N TYR A 28 -7.44 -13.29 -13.53
CA TYR A 28 -6.04 -13.70 -13.42
C TYR A 28 -5.16 -13.36 -14.63
N ALA A 29 -5.73 -13.35 -15.85
CA ALA A 29 -4.97 -13.11 -17.08
C ALA A 29 -5.03 -11.66 -17.56
N ILE A 30 -6.17 -10.97 -17.41
CA ILE A 30 -6.37 -9.63 -17.96
C ILE A 30 -6.00 -8.53 -16.96
N PHE A 31 -6.28 -8.71 -15.66
CA PHE A 31 -5.91 -7.75 -14.61
C PHE A 31 -4.84 -8.21 -13.57
N PRO A 32 -3.79 -8.98 -13.93
CA PRO A 32 -2.68 -9.21 -13.00
C PRO A 32 -1.97 -7.93 -12.47
N PRO A 33 -1.93 -6.77 -13.19
CA PRO A 33 -1.19 -5.59 -12.71
C PRO A 33 -1.77 -4.92 -11.47
N LEU A 34 -3.07 -5.08 -11.15
CA LEU A 34 -3.67 -4.48 -9.95
C LEU A 34 -3.12 -5.08 -8.65
N ALA A 35 -2.55 -6.29 -8.72
CA ALA A 35 -1.86 -6.88 -7.58
C ALA A 35 -0.53 -6.17 -7.29
N LYS A 36 0.08 -5.54 -8.31
CA LYS A 36 1.42 -4.96 -8.22
C LYS A 36 1.42 -3.49 -7.85
N LEU A 37 2.45 -3.06 -7.13
CA LEU A 37 2.74 -1.65 -6.97
C LEU A 37 3.07 -1.01 -8.33
N PRO A 38 2.45 0.13 -8.67
CA PRO A 38 2.73 0.83 -9.91
C PRO A 38 4.17 1.37 -9.90
N ALA A 39 4.78 1.48 -11.08
CA ALA A 39 6.18 1.92 -11.20
C ALA A 39 6.35 3.41 -10.87
N ASP A 40 5.29 4.19 -11.06
CA ASP A 40 5.14 5.60 -10.73
C ASP A 40 4.46 5.80 -9.36
N HIS A 41 4.67 4.87 -8.43
CA HIS A 41 4.10 4.97 -7.08
C HIS A 41 4.50 6.29 -6.41
N HIS A 42 3.51 7.13 -6.13
CA HIS A 42 3.65 8.32 -5.31
C HIS A 42 2.54 8.33 -4.27
N LYS A 43 2.93 8.47 -3.00
CA LYS A 43 1.98 8.49 -1.89
C LYS A 43 2.44 9.48 -0.82
N VAL A 44 1.53 10.35 -0.42
CA VAL A 44 1.70 11.24 0.73
C VAL A 44 0.72 10.80 1.80
N ILE A 45 1.22 10.55 3.01
CA ILE A 45 0.44 10.12 4.17
C ILE A 45 0.64 11.15 5.27
N ASN A 46 -0.46 11.73 5.73
CA ASN A 46 -0.45 12.68 6.84
C ASN A 46 -0.92 11.97 8.12
N PHE A 47 -0.19 12.18 9.20
CA PHE A 47 -0.55 11.70 10.53
C PHE A 47 -0.65 12.89 11.47
N GLU A 48 -1.58 12.81 12.40
CA GLU A 48 -1.78 13.77 13.48
C GLU A 48 -1.76 12.98 14.80
N GLY A 49 -1.08 13.50 15.81
CA GLY A 49 -1.02 12.82 17.10
C GLY A 49 -0.09 13.49 18.09
N THR A 50 0.36 12.71 19.08
CA THR A 50 1.25 13.15 20.15
C THR A 50 2.43 12.20 20.24
N TYR A 51 3.63 12.74 20.36
CA TYR A 51 4.82 11.98 20.76
C TYR A 51 5.05 12.13 22.25
N GLU A 52 5.33 11.00 22.90
CA GLU A 52 5.78 10.96 24.29
C GLU A 52 7.29 10.77 24.29
N VAL A 53 8.01 11.76 24.81
CA VAL A 53 9.48 11.74 24.84
C VAL A 53 9.93 11.80 26.29
N MET A 54 10.82 10.89 26.68
CA MET A 54 11.40 10.91 28.02
C MET A 54 12.30 12.13 28.18
N ASN A 55 11.95 13.01 29.11
CA ASN A 55 12.79 14.13 29.50
C ASN A 55 13.77 13.67 30.59
N PRO A 56 15.10 13.68 30.31
CA PRO A 56 16.09 13.18 31.25
C PRO A 56 16.26 14.08 32.49
N GLU A 57 15.86 15.35 32.41
CA GLU A 57 15.99 16.32 33.51
C GLU A 57 14.85 16.16 34.53
N THR A 58 13.62 16.04 34.05
CA THR A 58 12.42 15.90 34.89
C THR A 58 12.07 14.45 35.21
N GLN A 59 12.68 13.49 34.50
CA GLN A 59 12.37 12.05 34.55
C GLN A 59 10.89 11.75 34.25
N SER A 60 10.24 12.62 33.47
CA SER A 60 8.85 12.49 33.04
C SER A 60 8.75 12.35 31.52
N LEU A 61 7.63 11.81 31.06
CA LEU A 61 7.28 11.86 29.64
C LEU A 61 6.71 13.23 29.32
N ASP A 62 7.33 13.91 28.36
CA ASP A 62 6.82 15.15 27.80
C ASP A 62 5.99 14.81 26.57
N GLU A 63 4.79 15.36 26.52
CA GLU A 63 3.85 15.22 25.40
C GLU A 63 4.07 16.35 24.38
N ILE A 64 4.37 15.98 23.15
CA ILE A 64 4.59 16.93 22.05
C ILE A 64 3.53 16.65 20.98
N PRO A 65 2.57 17.56 20.74
CA PRO A 65 1.59 17.39 19.68
C PRO A 65 2.26 17.62 18.32
N VAL A 66 2.12 16.67 17.41
CA VAL A 66 2.83 16.62 16.13
C VAL A 66 1.91 16.35 14.95
N ASN A 67 2.27 16.96 13.83
CA ASN A 67 1.81 16.61 12.50
C ASN A 67 2.98 15.98 11.75
N VAL A 68 2.77 14.82 11.16
CA VAL A 68 3.81 14.07 10.44
C VAL A 68 3.37 13.88 9.00
N VAL A 69 4.24 14.22 8.05
CA VAL A 69 4.04 13.96 6.63
C VAL A 69 5.04 12.90 6.20
N ARG A 70 4.56 11.76 5.72
CA ARG A 70 5.36 10.73 5.08
C ARG A 70 5.10 10.76 3.58
N GLU A 71 6.09 11.14 2.81
CA GLU A 71 6.09 11.08 1.36
C GLU A 71 6.91 9.87 0.89
N GLN A 72 6.32 9.08 0.00
CA GLN A 72 6.94 7.92 -0.64
C GLN A 72 6.88 8.11 -2.14
N GLN A 73 8.04 8.23 -2.78
CA GLN A 73 8.17 8.42 -4.22
C GLN A 73 9.01 7.30 -4.81
N ALA A 74 8.45 6.56 -5.76
CA ALA A 74 9.20 5.62 -6.58
C ALA A 74 10.22 6.37 -7.45
N THR A 75 11.45 5.89 -7.43
CA THR A 75 12.54 6.40 -8.26
C THR A 75 12.79 5.50 -9.46
N GLU A 76 12.82 4.19 -9.24
CA GLU A 76 13.09 3.21 -10.29
C GLU A 76 12.54 1.82 -9.96
N VAL A 77 12.57 0.94 -10.95
CA VAL A 77 12.23 -0.48 -10.81
C VAL A 77 13.40 -1.32 -11.31
N GLN A 78 13.90 -2.21 -10.47
CA GLN A 78 14.93 -3.20 -10.80
C GLN A 78 14.43 -4.60 -10.44
N ASP A 79 14.44 -5.55 -11.38
CA ASP A 79 14.07 -6.96 -11.12
C ASP A 79 12.76 -7.16 -10.31
N ASN A 80 11.71 -6.40 -10.66
CA ASN A 80 10.39 -6.39 -9.97
C ASN A 80 10.42 -5.82 -8.53
N VAL A 81 11.54 -5.28 -8.07
CA VAL A 81 11.67 -4.45 -6.88
C VAL A 81 11.49 -2.98 -7.25
N LEU A 82 10.64 -2.28 -6.51
CA LEU A 82 10.45 -0.85 -6.59
C LEU A 82 11.36 -0.17 -5.57
N ILE A 83 12.20 0.75 -6.05
CA ILE A 83 13.02 1.59 -5.18
C ILE A 83 12.20 2.84 -4.86
N ILE A 84 12.00 3.07 -3.56
CA ILE A 84 11.17 4.15 -3.04
C ILE A 84 12.05 5.06 -2.18
N ASN A 85 12.12 6.34 -2.53
CA ASN A 85 12.62 7.37 -1.62
C ASN A 85 11.49 7.73 -0.66
N GLN A 86 11.72 7.54 0.63
CA GLN A 86 10.81 7.92 1.68
C GLN A 86 11.37 9.11 2.46
N THR A 87 10.57 10.16 2.58
CA THR A 87 10.84 11.31 3.43
C THR A 87 9.74 11.43 4.47
N VAL A 88 10.11 11.49 5.73
CA VAL A 88 9.23 11.74 6.88
C VAL A 88 9.62 13.10 7.45
N THR A 89 8.71 14.06 7.39
CA THR A 89 8.84 15.35 8.05
C THR A 89 7.87 15.43 9.22
N THR A 90 8.33 16.01 10.32
CA THR A 90 7.53 16.18 11.53
C THR A 90 7.53 17.65 11.90
N ALA A 91 6.36 18.19 12.23
CA ALA A 91 6.22 19.54 12.72
C ALA A 91 5.34 19.55 13.98
N HIS A 92 5.59 20.49 14.89
CA HIS A 92 4.76 20.71 16.06
C HIS A 92 3.37 21.20 15.62
N ALA A 93 2.29 20.50 16.01
CA ALA A 93 0.95 20.75 15.48
C ALA A 93 0.41 22.16 15.79
N LEU A 94 0.70 22.69 16.98
CA LEU A 94 0.27 24.04 17.41
C LEU A 94 1.20 25.17 16.93
N ALA A 95 2.51 25.00 17.10
CA ALA A 95 3.49 26.05 16.77
C ALA A 95 3.85 26.10 15.28
N GLY A 96 3.55 25.04 14.52
CA GLY A 96 3.90 24.94 13.10
C GLY A 96 5.42 24.83 12.83
N MET A 97 6.23 24.67 13.87
CA MET A 97 7.68 24.57 13.75
C MET A 97 8.09 23.14 13.39
N GLU A 98 9.00 22.98 12.43
CA GLU A 98 9.58 21.68 12.11
C GLU A 98 10.39 21.12 13.28
N LEU A 99 10.28 19.81 13.48
CA LEU A 99 10.96 19.03 14.50
C LEU A 99 11.90 18.03 13.80
N PRO A 100 13.05 18.48 13.28
CA PRO A 100 13.93 17.67 12.44
C PRO A 100 14.47 16.42 13.15
N GLN A 101 14.55 16.44 14.49
CA GLN A 101 14.96 15.30 15.30
C GLN A 101 14.02 14.08 15.18
N PHE A 102 12.79 14.28 14.71
CA PHE A 102 11.83 13.20 14.44
C PHE A 102 11.67 12.91 12.94
N GLY A 103 12.38 13.64 12.09
CA GLY A 103 12.38 13.42 10.64
C GLY A 103 13.24 12.21 10.25
N LEU A 104 12.94 11.63 9.09
CA LEU A 104 13.68 10.51 8.52
C LEU A 104 13.71 10.63 6.99
N ALA A 105 14.86 10.39 6.39
CA ALA A 105 14.99 10.21 4.95
C ALA A 105 15.69 8.88 4.68
N GLU A 106 15.04 7.98 3.95
CA GLU A 106 15.55 6.64 3.68
C GLU A 106 15.15 6.15 2.28
N VAL A 107 15.91 5.17 1.77
CA VAL A 107 15.63 4.49 0.51
C VAL A 107 15.18 3.07 0.82
N LEU A 108 14.02 2.68 0.29
CA LEU A 108 13.40 1.39 0.55
C LEU A 108 13.30 0.58 -0.74
N GLY A 109 13.71 -0.69 -0.69
CA GLY A 109 13.42 -1.67 -1.74
C GLY A 109 12.16 -2.45 -1.40
N VAL A 110 11.16 -2.47 -2.29
CA VAL A 110 9.89 -3.18 -2.07
C VAL A 110 9.56 -4.07 -3.26
N ASP A 111 9.37 -5.37 -3.04
CA ASP A 111 8.87 -6.25 -4.11
C ASP A 111 7.47 -5.79 -4.54
N ARG A 112 7.31 -5.52 -5.83
CA ARG A 112 6.08 -4.92 -6.35
C ARG A 112 4.88 -5.84 -6.22
N SER A 113 5.07 -7.15 -6.23
CA SER A 113 4.00 -8.15 -6.25
C SER A 113 3.61 -8.61 -4.84
N THR A 114 4.59 -8.83 -3.96
CA THR A 114 4.35 -9.29 -2.58
C THR A 114 4.23 -8.13 -1.58
N ARG A 115 4.70 -6.93 -1.94
CA ARG A 115 4.77 -5.73 -1.08
C ARG A 115 5.67 -5.92 0.15
N GLN A 116 6.56 -6.90 0.09
CA GLN A 116 7.55 -7.14 1.14
C GLN A 116 8.76 -6.25 0.92
N TYR A 117 9.38 -5.80 2.01
CA TYR A 117 10.67 -5.14 1.96
C TYR A 117 11.74 -6.13 1.52
N VAL A 118 12.57 -5.70 0.58
CA VAL A 118 13.74 -6.45 0.12
C VAL A 118 14.96 -5.77 0.74
N ALA A 119 15.76 -6.55 1.46
CA ALA A 119 17.04 -6.05 1.98
C ALA A 119 18.01 -5.84 0.81
N GLY A 120 18.73 -4.71 0.84
CA GLY A 120 19.83 -4.40 -0.08
C GLY A 120 21.15 -4.96 0.41
#